data_AF-A0A963AD00-F1
#
_entry.id   AF-A0A963AD00-F1
#
_cell.length_a   1.000
_cell.length_b   1.000
_cell.length_c   1.000
_cell.angle_alpha   90.00
_cell.angle_beta   90.00
_cell.angle_gamma   90.00
#
_symmetry.space_group_name_H-M   'P 1'
#
loop_
_entity.id
_entity.type
_entity.pdbx_description
1 polymer ?
#
loop_
_entity_poly.entity_id
_entity_poly.type
_entity_poly.pdbx_seq_one_letter_code
_entity_poly.pdbx_strand_id
1 'polypeptide(L)'
;MMGKWRLALLSVLWVAVQPAIADARIFSGVGSTSIFVHDETRGFDPWSAVHDGDGNVDGVIDYPKNPDLADPTKGVRTLLTEIWYPVRANELGRRATRAIMGDYMLGNRSAFVASHFYMTTSDVDPDRVPVDQTADQALLEAKLALFDKERKSYRLDKKGRVPHINPKGAPYPVVILLHGATVSRAINGSIAEQLARRGYVVVAPDHTGSVQFTLAGSPLDDSPQGALNRANVSFTPCDALSPDCGLYPARYNVFEFDFSPQKIIRLADAINQRVLDLRAVISELRDINAGLVETGAGLQGKLDLDRIGLVGLSLGSIVAQVAKSTIEEIDAYIVAGPVGGPDMRPLVPPAWLAARPADDPMLPPDLGQVPANRIPSTIPAMYMLSGEDEVIAPFALGFGMTGLLPFPMPGNFFPGVRAQYESAVGPALFSNLENAQHASYYDAEAANFPLLYRTEFPSILNYLGADLTYEVVDSRVAHRIGNGVITAFFDRYLKEKPWLLHRLLRTKRLKKLGFTLEANAMVSGK
;
A
#
# COMPACT_ATOMS: atom_id res chain seq x y z
N MET A 1 -0.91 30.94 -26.86
CA MET A 1 -0.08 31.55 -25.78
C MET A 1 -0.11 30.79 -24.43
N MET A 2 -0.88 29.70 -24.28
CA MET A 2 -1.00 28.93 -23.02
C MET A 2 0.16 27.95 -22.70
N GLY A 3 1.06 27.65 -23.65
CA GLY A 3 2.13 26.66 -23.45
C GLY A 3 3.32 27.11 -22.58
N LYS A 4 3.55 28.42 -22.41
CA LYS A 4 4.71 28.95 -21.65
C LYS A 4 4.48 28.99 -20.13
N TRP A 5 3.22 28.96 -19.68
CA TRP A 5 2.88 29.00 -18.25
C TRP A 5 3.01 27.63 -17.56
N ARG A 6 2.77 26.53 -18.28
CA ARG A 6 2.94 25.16 -17.73
C ARG A 6 4.41 24.81 -17.41
N LEU A 7 5.36 25.27 -18.23
CA LEU A 7 6.80 25.12 -17.97
C LEU A 7 7.29 26.00 -16.82
N ALA A 8 6.71 27.19 -16.64
CA ALA A 8 7.01 28.07 -15.51
C ALA A 8 6.50 27.50 -14.17
N LEU A 9 5.32 26.88 -14.14
CA LEU A 9 4.83 26.22 -12.92
C LEU A 9 5.68 25.00 -12.52
N LEU A 10 6.10 24.17 -13.48
CA LEU A 10 6.97 23.01 -13.25
C LEU A 10 8.37 23.42 -12.75
N SER A 11 8.93 24.49 -13.28
CA SER A 11 10.23 25.03 -12.84
C SER A 11 10.14 25.79 -11.49
N VAL A 12 8.99 26.38 -11.15
CA VAL A 12 8.75 27.01 -9.84
C VAL A 12 8.45 25.97 -8.73
N LEU A 13 7.84 24.84 -9.09
CA LEU A 13 7.73 23.64 -8.23
C LEU A 13 9.12 23.04 -7.94
N TRP A 14 10.01 23.06 -8.94
CA TRP A 14 11.42 22.65 -8.79
C TRP A 14 12.13 23.47 -7.70
N VAL A 15 11.90 24.78 -7.63
CA VAL A 15 12.53 25.69 -6.65
C VAL A 15 11.93 25.61 -5.23
N ALA A 16 10.67 25.18 -5.07
CA ALA A 16 10.02 25.16 -3.75
C ALA A 16 10.37 23.90 -2.92
N VAL A 17 10.44 22.74 -3.59
CA VAL A 17 10.54 21.43 -2.95
C VAL A 17 11.99 20.92 -2.92
N GLN A 18 12.81 21.21 -3.95
CA GLN A 18 14.22 20.77 -3.99
C GLN A 18 15.05 21.25 -2.79
N PRO A 19 15.08 22.54 -2.40
CA PRO A 19 15.99 22.97 -1.35
C PRO A 19 15.55 22.50 0.05
N ALA A 20 14.35 21.91 0.19
CA ALA A 20 13.88 21.27 1.41
C ALA A 20 14.32 19.79 1.48
N ILE A 21 14.34 19.12 0.33
CA ILE A 21 14.67 17.69 0.20
C ILE A 21 16.17 17.46 -0.04
N ALA A 22 16.90 18.45 -0.57
CA ALA A 22 18.27 18.32 -1.07
C ALA A 22 19.37 18.18 -0.02
N ASP A 23 19.10 18.46 1.26
CA ASP A 23 20.17 18.52 2.27
C ASP A 23 19.91 17.64 3.48
N ALA A 24 20.37 16.39 3.36
CA ALA A 24 20.72 15.46 4.44
C ALA A 24 21.18 14.13 3.82
N ARG A 25 22.50 13.95 3.62
CA ARG A 25 23.14 12.68 3.20
C ARG A 25 22.27 11.82 2.27
N ILE A 26 21.98 12.33 1.07
CA ILE A 26 21.34 11.50 0.04
C ILE A 26 22.36 10.44 -0.33
N PHE A 27 22.08 9.18 -0.01
CA PHE A 27 22.90 8.07 -0.47
C PHE A 27 22.88 8.04 -2.00
N SER A 28 24.05 7.84 -2.59
CA SER A 28 24.28 7.90 -4.04
C SER A 28 23.46 6.88 -4.85
N GLY A 29 22.91 5.85 -4.20
CA GLY A 29 21.92 4.99 -4.82
C GLY A 29 21.24 4.03 -3.85
N VAL A 30 20.35 3.24 -4.42
CA VAL A 30 19.42 2.34 -3.72
C VAL A 30 19.61 0.95 -4.27
N GLY A 31 19.76 -0.03 -3.39
CA GLY A 31 19.69 -1.44 -3.70
C GLY A 31 18.27 -1.92 -3.48
N SER A 32 17.87 -2.95 -4.21
CA SER A 32 16.60 -3.63 -4.02
C SER A 32 16.77 -5.12 -4.23
N THR A 33 16.15 -5.93 -3.37
CA THR A 33 16.11 -7.39 -3.48
C THR A 33 14.74 -7.91 -3.10
N SER A 34 14.33 -9.02 -3.69
CA SER A 34 13.12 -9.75 -3.29
C SER A 34 13.51 -10.95 -2.42
N ILE A 35 12.70 -11.23 -1.39
CA ILE A 35 12.80 -12.41 -0.54
C ILE A 35 11.42 -13.07 -0.41
N PHE A 36 11.39 -14.31 0.08
CA PHE A 36 10.17 -14.99 0.49
C PHE A 36 10.14 -15.04 2.01
N VAL A 37 9.06 -14.54 2.60
CA VAL A 37 8.79 -14.68 4.04
C VAL A 37 7.85 -15.85 4.20
N HIS A 38 8.22 -16.82 5.04
CA HIS A 38 7.43 -18.02 5.29
C HIS A 38 6.82 -17.98 6.69
N ASP A 39 5.53 -18.25 6.76
CA ASP A 39 4.82 -18.50 8.02
C ASP A 39 4.27 -19.92 8.00
N GLU A 40 5.02 -20.83 8.61
CA GLU A 40 4.69 -22.25 8.71
C GLU A 40 3.55 -22.53 9.69
N THR A 41 3.17 -21.55 10.51
CA THR A 41 2.11 -21.71 11.53
C THR A 41 0.72 -21.51 10.96
N ARG A 42 0.61 -20.97 9.73
CA ARG A 42 -0.66 -20.64 9.07
C ARG A 42 -0.74 -21.30 7.71
N GLY A 43 -1.94 -21.80 7.41
CA GLY A 43 -2.30 -22.29 6.08
C GLY A 43 -2.15 -21.22 5.01
N PHE A 44 -1.98 -21.67 3.77
CA PHE A 44 -1.77 -20.83 2.60
C PHE A 44 -2.83 -19.71 2.48
N ASP A 45 -4.09 -20.12 2.61
CA ASP A 45 -5.25 -19.26 2.46
C ASP A 45 -6.38 -19.73 3.41
N PRO A 46 -6.48 -19.12 4.61
CA PRO A 46 -7.54 -19.45 5.56
C PRO A 46 -8.90 -18.85 5.18
N TRP A 47 -9.02 -18.08 4.08
CA TRP A 47 -10.29 -17.48 3.66
C TRP A 47 -11.32 -18.52 3.20
N SER A 48 -10.85 -19.71 2.87
CA SER A 48 -11.66 -20.90 2.58
C SER A 48 -12.31 -21.54 3.81
N ALA A 49 -11.85 -21.17 5.02
CA ALA A 49 -12.35 -21.72 6.27
C ALA A 49 -13.40 -20.82 6.95
N VAL A 50 -14.01 -19.86 6.24
CA VAL A 50 -15.12 -19.06 6.80
C VAL A 50 -16.31 -20.00 7.01
N HIS A 51 -16.38 -20.52 8.22
CA HIS A 51 -17.50 -21.29 8.73
C HIS A 51 -18.76 -20.43 8.61
N ASP A 52 -19.80 -20.96 7.96
CA ASP A 52 -21.13 -20.52 8.37
C ASP A 52 -21.23 -20.79 9.88
N GLY A 53 -21.92 -19.93 10.64
CA GLY A 53 -21.96 -20.04 12.09
C GLY A 53 -22.50 -21.36 12.67
N ASP A 54 -22.76 -22.36 11.82
CA ASP A 54 -23.23 -23.70 12.14
C ASP A 54 -22.11 -24.77 11.99
N GLY A 55 -20.88 -24.39 11.65
CA GLY A 55 -19.75 -25.31 11.52
C GLY A 55 -19.76 -26.15 10.24
N ASN A 56 -20.62 -25.82 9.28
CA ASN A 56 -20.60 -26.42 7.95
C ASN A 56 -19.65 -25.65 7.04
N VAL A 57 -18.75 -26.39 6.38
CA VAL A 57 -17.87 -25.85 5.34
C VAL A 57 -18.59 -25.78 3.99
N ASP A 58 -19.75 -26.45 3.88
CA ASP A 58 -20.40 -26.80 2.60
C ASP A 58 -21.46 -25.78 2.13
N GLY A 59 -21.70 -24.68 2.86
CA GLY A 59 -22.89 -23.87 2.65
C GLY A 59 -22.76 -22.64 1.76
N VAL A 60 -21.56 -22.06 1.57
CA VAL A 60 -21.48 -20.65 1.12
C VAL A 60 -20.59 -20.40 -0.10
N ILE A 61 -19.75 -21.36 -0.52
CA ILE A 61 -19.01 -21.25 -1.78
C ILE A 61 -18.87 -22.65 -2.38
N ASP A 62 -19.59 -22.91 -3.47
CA ASP A 62 -19.22 -24.00 -4.38
C ASP A 62 -17.90 -23.55 -5.04
N TYR A 63 -16.78 -23.84 -4.37
CA TYR A 63 -15.48 -23.74 -5.00
C TYR A 63 -15.58 -24.61 -6.26
N PRO A 64 -15.26 -24.11 -7.46
CA PRO A 64 -14.80 -25.05 -8.47
C PRO A 64 -13.63 -25.74 -7.79
N LYS A 65 -13.82 -27.01 -7.43
CA LYS A 65 -12.73 -27.89 -7.04
C LYS A 65 -11.82 -27.89 -8.25
N ASN A 66 -10.89 -26.97 -8.31
CA ASN A 66 -9.76 -27.09 -9.21
C ASN A 66 -8.95 -28.22 -8.60
N PRO A 67 -9.01 -29.44 -9.15
CA PRO A 67 -8.33 -30.58 -8.55
C PRO A 67 -6.80 -30.39 -8.54
N ASP A 68 -6.29 -29.38 -9.25
CA ASP A 68 -4.88 -29.04 -9.34
C ASP A 68 -4.43 -27.99 -8.32
N LEU A 69 -5.35 -27.29 -7.63
CA LEU A 69 -5.01 -26.45 -6.49
C LEU A 69 -5.11 -27.29 -5.21
N ALA A 70 -3.95 -27.56 -4.60
CA ALA A 70 -3.89 -28.18 -3.27
C ALA A 70 -4.82 -27.43 -2.30
N ASP A 71 -5.40 -28.17 -1.34
CA ASP A 71 -6.28 -27.64 -0.30
C ASP A 71 -5.73 -26.31 0.26
N PRO A 72 -6.43 -25.17 0.07
CA PRO A 72 -5.92 -23.85 0.43
C PRO A 72 -5.69 -23.67 1.94
N THR A 73 -6.30 -24.53 2.77
CA THR A 73 -6.02 -24.57 4.21
C THR A 73 -4.73 -25.32 4.55
N LYS A 74 -4.18 -26.08 3.60
CA LYS A 74 -2.94 -26.86 3.72
C LYS A 74 -1.80 -26.22 2.91
N GLY A 75 -0.69 -25.94 3.58
CA GLY A 75 0.50 -25.34 2.97
C GLY A 75 1.10 -24.23 3.83
N VAL A 76 2.25 -23.71 3.44
CA VAL A 76 2.94 -22.63 4.15
C VAL A 76 2.51 -21.29 3.57
N ARG A 77 2.00 -20.39 4.42
CA ARG A 77 1.70 -19.02 4.00
C ARG A 77 3.01 -18.31 3.64
N THR A 78 3.16 -17.95 2.37
CA THR A 78 4.40 -17.37 1.83
C THR A 78 4.13 -15.98 1.27
N LEU A 79 4.93 -14.99 1.64
CA LEU A 79 4.81 -13.60 1.18
C LEU A 79 6.01 -13.24 0.32
N LEU A 80 5.78 -12.83 -0.93
CA LEU A 80 6.83 -12.23 -1.73
C LEU A 80 7.05 -10.79 -1.27
N THR A 81 8.25 -10.52 -0.79
CA THR A 81 8.58 -9.26 -0.09
C THR A 81 9.74 -8.57 -0.79
N GLU A 82 9.59 -7.29 -1.11
CA GLU A 82 10.69 -6.48 -1.64
C GLU A 82 11.33 -5.66 -0.51
N ILE A 83 12.66 -5.59 -0.51
CA ILE A 83 13.45 -4.78 0.41
C ILE A 83 14.27 -3.76 -0.41
N TRP A 84 14.15 -2.48 -0.08
CA TRP A 84 14.98 -1.39 -0.61
C TRP A 84 15.88 -0.83 0.48
N TYR A 85 17.12 -0.51 0.12
CA TYR A 85 18.11 -0.10 1.11
C TYR A 85 19.18 0.84 0.52
N PRO A 86 19.86 1.65 1.35
CA PRO A 86 20.89 2.57 0.88
C PRO A 86 22.15 1.81 0.49
N VAL A 87 22.71 2.10 -0.69
CA VAL A 87 23.90 1.41 -1.21
C VAL A 87 25.13 2.33 -1.21
N ARG A 88 26.33 1.76 -1.06
CA ARG A 88 27.57 2.51 -1.16
C ARG A 88 27.81 2.99 -2.61
N ALA A 89 28.26 4.23 -2.79
CA ALA A 89 28.53 4.81 -4.11
C ALA A 89 29.47 3.98 -5.00
N ASN A 90 30.48 3.35 -4.39
CA ASN A 90 31.49 2.55 -5.08
C ASN A 90 30.99 1.17 -5.53
N GLU A 91 29.89 0.68 -4.96
CA GLU A 91 29.20 -0.55 -5.42
C GLU A 91 28.43 -0.28 -6.72
N LEU A 92 28.04 0.97 -6.95
CA LEU A 92 27.28 1.43 -8.11
C LEU A 92 28.25 1.74 -9.27
N GLY A 93 28.89 0.69 -9.80
CA GLY A 93 29.79 0.73 -10.96
C GLY A 93 29.27 -0.07 -12.17
N ARG A 94 30.15 -0.44 -13.13
CA ARG A 94 29.82 -1.24 -14.33
C ARG A 94 29.20 -2.64 -14.06
N ARG A 95 29.04 -3.02 -12.80
CA ARG A 95 28.55 -4.34 -12.36
C ARG A 95 27.12 -4.31 -11.81
N ALA A 96 26.60 -3.15 -11.41
CA ALA A 96 25.24 -3.06 -10.88
C ALA A 96 24.23 -2.94 -12.03
N THR A 97 23.28 -3.88 -12.10
CA THR A 97 22.20 -3.83 -13.09
C THR A 97 21.07 -2.96 -12.54
N ARG A 98 20.61 -1.97 -13.33
CA ARG A 98 19.36 -1.28 -12.99
C ARG A 98 18.24 -2.29 -12.97
N ALA A 99 17.44 -2.25 -11.91
CA ALA A 99 16.26 -3.06 -11.89
C ALA A 99 15.21 -2.51 -12.85
N ILE A 100 14.31 -3.35 -13.33
CA ILE A 100 13.16 -2.97 -14.17
C ILE A 100 11.86 -3.27 -13.44
N MET A 101 10.74 -2.70 -13.87
CA MET A 101 9.43 -2.94 -13.24
C MET A 101 9.03 -4.43 -13.28
N GLY A 102 9.37 -5.14 -14.35
CA GLY A 102 9.14 -6.59 -14.48
C GLY A 102 9.77 -7.42 -13.36
N ASP A 103 10.77 -6.90 -12.66
CA ASP A 103 11.45 -7.60 -11.57
C ASP A 103 10.55 -7.78 -10.34
N TYR A 104 9.54 -6.93 -10.16
CA TYR A 104 8.53 -7.14 -9.12
C TYR A 104 7.75 -8.44 -9.31
N MET A 105 7.71 -8.96 -10.54
CA MET A 105 7.09 -10.26 -10.84
C MET A 105 8.13 -11.31 -11.19
N LEU A 106 9.35 -11.18 -10.65
CA LEU A 106 10.46 -12.12 -10.89
C LEU A 106 10.80 -12.28 -12.39
N GLY A 107 10.51 -11.27 -13.21
CA GLY A 107 10.67 -11.32 -14.67
C GLY A 107 9.53 -12.02 -15.43
N ASN A 108 8.46 -12.45 -14.76
CA ASN A 108 7.30 -13.03 -15.40
C ASN A 108 6.43 -11.94 -16.05
N ARG A 109 6.47 -11.87 -17.37
CA ARG A 109 5.74 -10.86 -18.16
C ARG A 109 4.22 -11.02 -18.09
N SER A 110 3.71 -12.26 -18.11
CA SER A 110 2.29 -12.52 -17.99
C SER A 110 1.75 -12.12 -16.61
N ALA A 111 2.47 -12.48 -15.55
CA ALA A 111 2.15 -12.07 -14.19
C ALA A 111 2.18 -10.54 -14.03
N PHE A 112 3.16 -9.87 -14.66
CA PHE A 112 3.23 -8.41 -14.65
C PHE A 112 2.02 -7.75 -15.31
N VAL A 113 1.62 -8.23 -16.49
CA VAL A 113 0.42 -7.74 -17.19
C VAL A 113 -0.85 -8.01 -16.36
N ALA A 114 -0.92 -9.20 -15.74
CA ALA A 114 -2.04 -9.64 -14.92
C ALA A 114 -2.13 -8.96 -13.56
N SER A 115 -1.01 -8.49 -13.00
CA SER A 115 -0.96 -7.85 -11.67
C SER A 115 -1.61 -6.47 -11.59
N HIS A 116 -2.36 -6.07 -12.64
CA HIS A 116 -2.97 -4.76 -12.91
C HIS A 116 -2.46 -3.68 -11.96
N PHE A 117 -1.33 -3.06 -12.31
CA PHE A 117 -0.83 -1.86 -11.67
C PHE A 117 -1.85 -0.70 -11.77
N TYR A 118 -2.99 -0.79 -11.08
CA TYR A 118 -4.11 0.16 -11.09
C TYR A 118 -4.61 0.59 -12.48
N MET A 119 -4.28 -0.16 -13.52
CA MET A 119 -4.67 0.17 -14.88
C MET A 119 -5.95 -0.59 -15.18
N THR A 120 -7.09 0.02 -14.85
CA THR A 120 -8.41 -0.40 -15.30
C THR A 120 -8.78 0.37 -16.56
N THR A 121 -9.56 -0.24 -17.44
CA THR A 121 -10.05 0.41 -18.65
C THR A 121 -11.03 1.55 -18.38
N SER A 122 -11.63 1.60 -17.18
CA SER A 122 -12.57 2.65 -16.77
C SER A 122 -11.96 4.05 -16.83
N ASP A 123 -10.67 4.15 -16.49
CA ASP A 123 -10.00 5.43 -16.29
C ASP A 123 -9.30 5.91 -17.57
N VAL A 124 -9.22 5.03 -18.58
CA VAL A 124 -8.75 5.36 -19.92
C VAL A 124 -9.71 6.38 -20.54
N ASP A 125 -9.13 7.44 -21.10
CA ASP A 125 -9.83 8.45 -21.87
C ASP A 125 -10.01 7.94 -23.30
N PRO A 126 -11.25 7.64 -23.75
CA PRO A 126 -11.49 7.13 -25.10
C PRO A 126 -10.94 8.06 -26.19
N ASP A 127 -10.92 9.37 -25.95
CA ASP A 127 -10.42 10.36 -26.92
C ASP A 127 -8.88 10.35 -27.02
N ARG A 128 -8.20 9.65 -26.12
CA ARG A 128 -6.74 9.49 -26.12
C ARG A 128 -6.27 8.10 -26.54
N VAL A 129 -7.19 7.18 -26.80
CA VAL A 129 -6.89 5.88 -27.40
C VAL A 129 -6.59 6.09 -28.89
N PRO A 130 -5.52 5.50 -29.46
CA PRO A 130 -5.28 5.54 -30.90
C PRO A 130 -6.50 5.07 -31.69
N VAL A 131 -6.81 5.74 -32.81
CA VAL A 131 -8.04 5.52 -33.60
C VAL A 131 -8.17 4.07 -34.12
N ASP A 132 -7.04 3.36 -34.23
CA ASP A 132 -6.92 1.98 -34.70
C ASP A 132 -6.85 0.94 -33.57
N GLN A 133 -7.03 1.35 -32.31
CA GLN A 133 -6.93 0.47 -31.13
C GLN A 133 -8.21 0.51 -30.27
N THR A 134 -8.47 -0.60 -29.58
CA THR A 134 -9.40 -0.60 -28.42
C THR A 134 -8.67 -0.09 -27.17
N ALA A 135 -9.44 0.35 -26.16
CA ALA A 135 -8.88 0.73 -24.86
C ALA A 135 -8.05 -0.41 -24.23
N ASP A 136 -8.51 -1.66 -24.35
CA ASP A 136 -7.78 -2.84 -23.87
C ASP A 136 -6.43 -3.04 -24.58
N GLN A 137 -6.38 -2.82 -25.90
CA GLN A 137 -5.15 -2.94 -26.68
C GLN A 137 -4.14 -1.86 -26.27
N ALA A 138 -4.57 -0.60 -26.20
CA ALA A 138 -3.71 0.51 -25.76
C ALA A 138 -3.20 0.28 -24.32
N LEU A 139 -4.05 -0.23 -23.45
CA LEU A 139 -3.70 -0.55 -22.07
C LEU A 139 -2.70 -1.69 -21.98
N LEU A 140 -2.87 -2.76 -22.76
CA LEU A 140 -1.94 -3.88 -22.82
C LEU A 140 -0.56 -3.43 -23.32
N GLU A 141 -0.51 -2.63 -24.39
CA GLU A 141 0.73 -2.06 -24.91
C GLU A 141 1.42 -1.19 -23.84
N ALA A 142 0.67 -0.36 -23.11
CA ALA A 142 1.19 0.42 -22.00
C ALA A 142 1.76 -0.46 -20.88
N LYS A 143 1.07 -1.54 -20.49
CA LYS A 143 1.58 -2.53 -19.50
C LYS A 143 2.89 -3.15 -19.98
N LEU A 144 2.95 -3.57 -21.23
CA LEU A 144 4.14 -4.19 -21.81
C LEU A 144 5.33 -3.21 -21.89
N ALA A 145 5.08 -1.95 -22.24
CA ALA A 145 6.11 -0.91 -22.23
C ALA A 145 6.63 -0.61 -20.81
N LEU A 146 5.78 -0.72 -19.79
CA LEU A 146 6.18 -0.56 -18.40
C LEU A 146 7.06 -1.70 -17.90
N PHE A 147 6.87 -2.93 -18.39
CA PHE A 147 7.63 -4.10 -17.95
C PHE A 147 9.15 -3.87 -18.00
N ASP A 148 9.63 -3.32 -19.13
CA ASP A 148 11.05 -3.09 -19.38
C ASP A 148 11.56 -1.73 -18.82
N LYS A 149 10.69 -0.93 -18.18
CA LYS A 149 11.04 0.38 -17.65
C LYS A 149 11.99 0.25 -16.45
N GLU A 150 13.11 0.97 -16.52
CA GLU A 150 14.09 1.00 -15.43
C GLU A 150 13.54 1.68 -14.16
N ARG A 151 13.81 1.04 -13.02
CA ARG A 151 13.67 1.58 -11.66
C ARG A 151 14.88 2.47 -11.33
N LYS A 152 14.78 3.27 -10.27
CA LYS A 152 15.94 4.03 -9.76
C LYS A 152 16.80 3.20 -8.80
N SER A 153 16.34 2.02 -8.40
CA SER A 153 17.09 1.01 -7.65
C SER A 153 17.95 0.11 -8.54
N TYR A 154 18.91 -0.56 -7.92
CA TYR A 154 19.81 -1.53 -8.51
C TYR A 154 19.56 -2.91 -7.88
N ARG A 155 19.68 -3.97 -8.68
CA ARG A 155 19.43 -5.36 -8.24
C ARG A 155 20.60 -6.30 -8.54
N LEU A 156 20.33 -7.59 -8.36
CA LEU A 156 21.17 -8.73 -8.76
C LEU A 156 21.83 -8.49 -10.12
N ASP A 157 23.16 -8.54 -10.14
CA ASP A 157 23.93 -8.58 -11.37
C ASP A 157 23.71 -9.92 -12.12
N LYS A 158 24.26 -10.04 -13.33
CA LYS A 158 24.16 -11.28 -14.14
C LYS A 158 24.76 -12.53 -13.47
N LYS A 159 25.42 -12.38 -12.31
CA LYS A 159 26.01 -13.46 -11.51
C LYS A 159 25.26 -13.67 -10.19
N GLY A 160 24.07 -13.10 -10.04
CA GLY A 160 23.23 -13.27 -8.85
C GLY A 160 23.72 -12.49 -7.63
N ARG A 161 24.44 -11.37 -7.80
CA ARG A 161 24.94 -10.57 -6.66
C ARG A 161 24.20 -9.24 -6.56
N VAL A 162 23.61 -8.97 -5.39
CA VAL A 162 23.02 -7.66 -5.11
C VAL A 162 24.08 -6.67 -4.61
N PRO A 163 23.89 -5.35 -4.81
CA PRO A 163 24.73 -4.35 -4.16
C PRO A 163 24.60 -4.46 -2.64
N HIS A 164 25.72 -4.32 -1.93
CA HIS A 164 25.69 -4.36 -0.46
C HIS A 164 25.16 -3.05 0.12
N ILE A 165 24.42 -3.16 1.23
CA ILE A 165 23.98 -2.02 2.02
C ILE A 165 25.19 -1.19 2.49
N ASN A 166 25.02 0.13 2.54
CA ASN A 166 26.03 1.01 3.08
C ASN A 166 26.09 0.84 4.61
N PRO A 167 27.21 0.45 5.23
CA PRO A 167 27.28 0.40 6.69
C PRO A 167 27.37 1.79 7.32
N LYS A 168 27.76 2.84 6.56
CA LYS A 168 27.84 4.20 7.08
C LYS A 168 26.43 4.77 7.20
N GLY A 169 25.90 4.78 8.42
CA GLY A 169 24.53 5.23 8.71
C GLY A 169 23.65 4.14 9.31
N ALA A 170 24.14 2.89 9.38
CA ALA A 170 23.51 1.82 10.12
C ALA A 170 23.66 2.02 11.66
N PRO A 171 22.77 1.44 12.47
CA PRO A 171 21.55 0.74 12.04
C PRO A 171 20.53 1.70 11.43
N TYR A 172 19.73 1.21 10.47
CA TYR A 172 18.77 2.02 9.73
C TYR A 172 17.35 1.78 10.23
N PRO A 173 16.56 2.84 10.50
CA PRO A 173 15.14 2.68 10.79
C PRO A 173 14.42 1.99 9.61
N VAL A 174 13.43 1.17 9.95
CA VAL A 174 12.67 0.37 9.00
C VAL A 174 11.34 1.05 8.69
N VAL A 175 10.93 1.06 7.43
CA VAL A 175 9.57 1.45 7.03
C VAL A 175 8.93 0.31 6.26
N ILE A 176 7.75 -0.12 6.68
CA ILE A 176 6.98 -1.17 6.01
C ILE A 176 5.81 -0.54 5.25
N LEU A 177 5.68 -0.87 3.96
CA LEU A 177 4.67 -0.32 3.06
C LEU A 177 3.62 -1.38 2.76
N LEU A 178 2.37 -1.10 3.15
CA LEU A 178 1.23 -2.01 3.02
C LEU A 178 0.36 -1.57 1.84
N HIS A 179 0.24 -2.44 0.83
CA HIS A 179 -0.51 -2.14 -0.38
C HIS A 179 -2.05 -2.21 -0.15
N GLY A 180 -2.81 -1.64 -1.10
CA GLY A 180 -4.29 -1.70 -1.09
C GLY A 180 -4.85 -3.08 -1.41
N ALA A 181 -6.18 -3.17 -1.52
CA ALA A 181 -6.81 -4.38 -2.03
C ALA A 181 -6.43 -4.58 -3.50
N THR A 182 -6.26 -5.84 -3.93
CA THR A 182 -6.09 -6.27 -5.35
C THR A 182 -4.77 -5.85 -6.02
N VAL A 183 -4.05 -4.91 -5.45
CA VAL A 183 -2.77 -4.41 -5.98
C VAL A 183 -1.59 -5.08 -5.30
N SER A 184 -0.36 -4.80 -5.75
CA SER A 184 0.86 -5.40 -5.21
C SER A 184 1.81 -4.39 -4.59
N ARG A 185 2.84 -4.88 -3.90
CA ARG A 185 3.99 -4.14 -3.35
C ARG A 185 4.66 -3.20 -4.35
N ALA A 186 4.51 -3.47 -5.64
CA ALA A 186 5.17 -2.75 -6.72
C ALA A 186 4.68 -1.30 -6.90
N ILE A 187 3.50 -0.96 -6.37
CA ILE A 187 2.89 0.39 -6.41
C ILE A 187 3.61 1.41 -5.50
N ASN A 188 4.49 0.89 -4.63
CA ASN A 188 5.20 1.63 -3.59
C ASN A 188 6.69 1.87 -3.96
N GLY A 189 7.09 1.57 -5.20
CA GLY A 189 8.50 1.54 -5.59
C GLY A 189 9.23 2.86 -5.41
N SER A 190 8.66 3.97 -5.84
CA SER A 190 9.34 5.27 -5.79
C SER A 190 9.39 5.88 -4.39
N ILE A 191 8.37 5.66 -3.55
CA ILE A 191 8.40 6.07 -2.14
C ILE A 191 9.45 5.25 -1.41
N ALA A 192 9.54 3.94 -1.70
CA ALA A 192 10.57 3.08 -1.14
C ALA A 192 11.98 3.51 -1.56
N GLU A 193 12.18 3.81 -2.84
CA GLU A 193 13.44 4.34 -3.34
C GLU A 193 13.80 5.69 -2.70
N GLN A 194 12.83 6.58 -2.51
CA GLN A 194 13.07 7.88 -1.90
C GLN A 194 13.48 7.73 -0.42
N LEU A 195 12.74 6.94 0.35
CA LEU A 195 13.05 6.67 1.75
C LEU A 195 14.42 5.97 1.86
N ALA A 196 14.69 4.94 1.04
CA ALA A 196 15.98 4.27 1.02
C ALA A 196 17.15 5.24 0.75
N ARG A 197 17.01 6.18 -0.19
CA ARG A 197 18.02 7.24 -0.43
C ARG A 197 18.28 8.14 0.77
N ARG A 198 17.35 8.21 1.72
CA ARG A 198 17.47 9.01 2.93
C ARG A 198 17.96 8.20 4.14
N GLY A 199 18.33 6.95 3.95
CA GLY A 199 18.82 6.09 5.03
C GLY A 199 17.71 5.40 5.80
N TYR A 200 16.71 4.87 5.10
CA TYR A 200 15.77 3.90 5.66
C TYR A 200 16.04 2.55 5.00
N VAL A 201 15.76 1.45 5.69
CA VAL A 201 15.46 0.19 5.02
C VAL A 201 13.96 0.13 4.84
N VAL A 202 13.50 -0.12 3.63
CA VAL A 202 12.08 -0.12 3.30
C VAL A 202 11.68 -1.51 2.87
N VAL A 203 10.56 -2.00 3.37
CA VAL A 203 10.07 -3.36 3.14
C VAL A 203 8.63 -3.30 2.66
N ALA A 204 8.28 -4.07 1.64
CA ALA A 204 6.89 -4.14 1.16
C ALA A 204 6.53 -5.60 0.86
N PRO A 205 5.71 -6.25 1.70
CA PRO A 205 5.20 -7.58 1.43
C PRO A 205 4.00 -7.56 0.49
N ASP A 206 3.86 -8.58 -0.36
CA ASP A 206 2.58 -8.95 -0.97
C ASP A 206 1.81 -9.86 -0.01
N HIS A 207 0.54 -9.52 0.23
CA HIS A 207 -0.33 -10.31 1.10
C HIS A 207 -1.04 -11.41 0.31
N THR A 208 -0.59 -12.65 0.49
CA THR A 208 -1.13 -13.83 -0.20
C THR A 208 -2.63 -14.00 0.02
N GLY A 209 -3.37 -14.26 -1.06
CA GLY A 209 -4.84 -14.27 -1.09
C GLY A 209 -5.47 -12.87 -1.15
N SER A 210 -4.68 -11.79 -1.23
CA SER A 210 -5.15 -10.40 -1.23
C SER A 210 -4.46 -9.52 -2.30
N VAL A 211 -3.80 -10.19 -3.26
CA VAL A 211 -3.14 -9.66 -4.45
C VAL A 211 -3.71 -10.36 -5.69
N GLN A 212 -3.70 -9.74 -6.86
CA GLN A 212 -4.26 -10.30 -8.10
C GLN A 212 -3.52 -11.53 -8.67
N PHE A 213 -2.41 -11.93 -8.07
CA PHE A 213 -1.70 -13.14 -8.43
C PHE A 213 -1.33 -13.89 -7.15
N THR A 214 -1.48 -15.19 -7.19
CA THR A 214 -1.24 -16.05 -6.03
C THR A 214 0.01 -16.88 -6.29
N LEU A 215 0.91 -16.95 -5.31
CA LEU A 215 2.09 -17.82 -5.38
C LEU A 215 1.68 -19.24 -4.96
N ALA A 216 1.25 -20.08 -5.90
CA ALA A 216 0.95 -21.48 -5.60
C ALA A 216 2.21 -22.34 -5.73
N GLY A 217 2.49 -23.22 -4.74
CA GLY A 217 3.57 -24.22 -4.83
C GLY A 217 4.22 -24.59 -3.49
N SER A 218 5.12 -25.58 -3.55
CA SER A 218 6.01 -25.97 -2.43
C SER A 218 6.90 -24.81 -1.98
N PRO A 219 7.46 -24.84 -0.73
CA PRO A 219 8.29 -23.76 -0.20
C PRO A 219 9.36 -23.29 -1.19
N LEU A 220 9.45 -21.97 -1.34
CA LEU A 220 10.42 -21.29 -2.19
C LEU A 220 11.66 -20.99 -1.36
N ASP A 221 12.51 -22.00 -1.12
CA ASP A 221 13.78 -21.81 -0.41
C ASP A 221 14.94 -21.47 -1.38
N ASP A 222 16.14 -21.28 -0.82
CA ASP A 222 17.35 -21.01 -1.62
C ASP A 222 18.07 -22.28 -2.10
N SER A 223 17.48 -23.45 -1.91
CA SER A 223 18.04 -24.70 -2.41
C SER A 223 17.96 -24.76 -3.96
N PRO A 224 18.70 -25.67 -4.62
CA PRO A 224 18.50 -25.96 -6.04
C PRO A 224 17.03 -26.33 -6.36
N GLN A 225 16.33 -26.95 -5.41
CA GLN A 225 14.91 -27.24 -5.53
C GLN A 225 14.07 -25.96 -5.42
N GLY A 226 14.40 -25.04 -4.52
CA GLY A 226 13.77 -23.73 -4.43
C GLY A 226 14.08 -22.81 -5.63
N ALA A 227 15.23 -22.96 -6.28
CA ALA A 227 15.53 -22.34 -7.58
C ALA A 227 14.66 -22.91 -8.72
N LEU A 228 14.41 -24.22 -8.73
CA LEU A 228 13.45 -24.86 -9.65
C LEU A 228 12.01 -24.48 -9.31
N ASN A 229 11.65 -24.39 -8.03
CA ASN A 229 10.34 -23.93 -7.58
C ASN A 229 10.12 -22.45 -7.92
N ARG A 230 11.16 -21.60 -7.90
CA ARG A 230 11.14 -20.21 -8.42
C ARG A 230 10.82 -20.15 -9.92
N ALA A 231 11.38 -21.07 -10.70
CA ALA A 231 11.06 -21.22 -12.12
C ALA A 231 9.65 -21.81 -12.35
N ASN A 232 9.12 -22.55 -11.37
CA ASN A 232 7.79 -23.16 -11.34
C ASN A 232 6.80 -22.37 -10.48
N VAL A 233 7.10 -21.13 -10.09
CA VAL A 233 6.11 -20.26 -9.43
C VAL A 233 5.00 -20.09 -10.44
N SER A 234 3.89 -20.80 -10.20
CA SER A 234 2.70 -20.61 -11.00
C SER A 234 2.10 -19.30 -10.57
N PHE A 235 2.52 -18.22 -11.26
CA PHE A 235 1.71 -17.02 -11.32
C PHE A 235 0.50 -17.38 -12.15
N THR A 236 -0.53 -17.92 -11.52
CA THR A 236 -1.81 -18.11 -12.20
C THR A 236 -2.41 -16.72 -12.35
N PRO A 237 -2.49 -16.15 -13.57
CA PRO A 237 -3.17 -14.89 -13.79
C PRO A 237 -4.61 -15.09 -13.34
N CYS A 238 -5.05 -14.36 -12.33
CA CYS A 238 -6.47 -14.32 -12.01
C CYS A 238 -7.11 -13.41 -13.05
N ASP A 239 -7.57 -13.99 -14.16
CA ASP A 239 -8.43 -13.26 -15.08
C ASP A 239 -9.66 -12.82 -14.30
N ALA A 240 -9.92 -11.52 -14.34
CA ALA A 240 -11.05 -10.89 -13.69
C ALA A 240 -12.43 -11.53 -14.06
N LEU A 241 -12.45 -12.31 -15.14
CA LEU A 241 -13.63 -12.93 -15.72
C LEU A 241 -13.67 -14.46 -15.53
N SER A 242 -12.60 -15.10 -15.05
CA SER A 242 -12.53 -16.56 -14.93
C SER A 242 -13.21 -17.07 -13.64
N PRO A 243 -14.23 -17.93 -13.74
CA PRO A 243 -14.88 -18.55 -12.58
C PRO A 243 -13.98 -19.55 -11.82
N ASP A 244 -12.86 -19.99 -12.41
CA ASP A 244 -12.00 -21.06 -11.87
C ASP A 244 -10.97 -20.56 -10.84
N CYS A 245 -10.99 -19.26 -10.52
CA CYS A 245 -10.13 -18.65 -9.51
C CYS A 245 -10.80 -18.69 -8.13
N GLY A 246 -10.31 -19.58 -7.28
CA GLY A 246 -10.80 -19.80 -5.93
C GLY A 246 -10.59 -18.66 -4.92
N LEU A 247 -9.91 -17.53 -5.22
CA LEU A 247 -10.06 -16.33 -4.39
C LEU A 247 -9.67 -14.96 -5.05
N TYR A 248 -10.68 -14.07 -5.14
CA TYR A 248 -10.79 -12.61 -4.90
C TYR A 248 -9.74 -11.59 -5.44
N PRO A 249 -10.12 -10.52 -6.18
CA PRO A 249 -11.45 -10.18 -6.69
C PRO A 249 -11.46 -9.55 -8.10
N ALA A 250 -12.37 -10.06 -8.90
CA ALA A 250 -13.02 -9.23 -9.93
C ALA A 250 -14.54 -9.38 -9.95
N ARG A 251 -15.08 -10.36 -9.22
CA ARG A 251 -16.52 -10.45 -8.90
C ARG A 251 -16.87 -10.12 -7.46
N TYR A 252 -15.87 -9.91 -6.59
CA TYR A 252 -16.08 -9.34 -5.26
C TYR A 252 -15.59 -7.92 -5.26
N ASN A 253 -16.43 -7.06 -5.81
CA ASN A 253 -16.37 -5.65 -5.52
C ASN A 253 -16.51 -5.54 -3.99
N VAL A 254 -15.41 -5.42 -3.24
CA VAL A 254 -15.48 -4.86 -1.88
C VAL A 254 -16.09 -3.46 -1.93
N PHE A 255 -16.16 -2.85 -3.13
CA PHE A 255 -16.82 -1.61 -3.51
C PHE A 255 -18.31 -1.75 -3.88
N GLU A 256 -18.88 -2.96 -3.88
CA GLU A 256 -20.34 -3.09 -3.88
C GLU A 256 -20.85 -2.72 -2.50
N PHE A 257 -21.87 -1.87 -2.45
CA PHE A 257 -22.59 -1.43 -1.25
C PHE A 257 -23.38 -2.58 -0.60
N ASP A 258 -22.68 -3.65 -0.23
CA ASP A 258 -23.25 -4.84 0.39
C ASP A 258 -22.54 -5.09 1.71
N PHE A 259 -23.20 -4.62 2.78
CA PHE A 259 -22.80 -4.81 4.16
C PHE A 259 -23.46 -6.05 4.78
N SER A 260 -23.68 -7.10 3.98
CA SER A 260 -24.12 -8.39 4.50
C SER A 260 -23.15 -8.89 5.59
N PRO A 261 -23.66 -9.55 6.64
CA PRO A 261 -22.83 -10.06 7.72
C PRO A 261 -21.62 -10.89 7.28
N GLN A 262 -21.79 -11.68 6.22
CA GLN A 262 -20.76 -12.54 5.64
C GLN A 262 -19.60 -11.71 5.06
N LYS A 263 -19.90 -10.63 4.34
CA LYS A 263 -18.87 -9.74 3.78
C LYS A 263 -18.12 -8.98 4.87
N ILE A 264 -18.80 -8.60 5.95
CA ILE A 264 -18.18 -7.96 7.12
C ILE A 264 -17.19 -8.89 7.81
N ILE A 265 -17.60 -10.14 8.08
CA ILE A 265 -16.76 -11.19 8.67
C ILE A 265 -15.52 -11.41 7.80
N ARG A 266 -15.71 -11.61 6.50
CA ARG A 266 -14.61 -11.80 5.54
C ARG A 266 -13.64 -10.61 5.54
N LEU A 267 -14.14 -9.38 5.51
CA LEU A 267 -13.28 -8.20 5.55
C LEU A 267 -12.46 -8.13 6.84
N ALA A 268 -13.04 -8.46 7.99
CA ALA A 268 -12.33 -8.52 9.26
C ALA A 268 -11.23 -9.59 9.24
N ASP A 269 -11.53 -10.79 8.76
CA ASP A 269 -10.57 -11.88 8.58
C ASP A 269 -9.41 -11.48 7.65
N ALA A 270 -9.71 -10.75 6.57
CA ALA A 270 -8.73 -10.16 5.67
C ALA A 270 -7.67 -9.34 6.40
N ILE A 271 -8.17 -8.41 7.19
CA ILE A 271 -7.37 -7.41 7.88
C ILE A 271 -6.53 -8.13 8.93
N ASN A 272 -7.14 -9.05 9.69
CA ASN A 272 -6.47 -9.85 10.69
C ASN A 272 -5.33 -10.68 10.07
N GLN A 273 -5.55 -11.33 8.92
CA GLN A 273 -4.49 -12.07 8.22
C GLN A 273 -3.35 -11.16 7.77
N ARG A 274 -3.65 -9.97 7.26
CA ARG A 274 -2.60 -9.00 6.87
C ARG A 274 -1.81 -8.46 8.06
N VAL A 275 -2.43 -8.35 9.25
CA VAL A 275 -1.72 -8.01 10.49
C VAL A 275 -0.79 -9.15 10.92
N LEU A 276 -1.23 -10.40 10.80
CA LEU A 276 -0.39 -11.56 11.06
C LEU A 276 0.77 -11.66 10.06
N ASP A 277 0.55 -11.33 8.79
CA ASP A 277 1.61 -11.22 7.78
C ASP A 277 2.67 -10.19 8.17
N LEU A 278 2.23 -9.04 8.69
CA LEU A 278 3.14 -8.02 9.17
C LEU A 278 3.99 -8.53 10.34
N ARG A 279 3.42 -9.31 11.27
CA ARG A 279 4.19 -9.97 12.34
C ARG A 279 5.23 -10.94 11.79
N ALA A 280 4.87 -11.75 10.79
CA ALA A 280 5.79 -12.67 10.13
C ALA A 280 6.95 -11.90 9.45
N VAL A 281 6.64 -10.80 8.75
CA VAL A 281 7.66 -9.92 8.13
C VAL A 281 8.59 -9.33 9.18
N ILE A 282 8.07 -8.81 10.30
CA ILE A 282 8.90 -8.26 11.38
C ILE A 282 9.78 -9.34 12.00
N SER A 283 9.27 -10.57 12.16
CA SER A 283 10.06 -11.71 12.62
C SER A 283 11.20 -12.05 11.66
N GLU A 284 10.92 -12.15 10.37
CA GLU A 284 11.95 -12.39 9.34
C GLU A 284 13.03 -11.31 9.38
N LEU A 285 12.65 -10.04 9.54
CA LEU A 285 13.61 -8.95 9.66
C LEU A 285 14.49 -9.08 10.90
N ARG A 286 13.99 -9.61 12.02
CA ARG A 286 14.81 -9.95 13.20
C ARG A 286 15.84 -11.02 12.85
N ASP A 287 15.43 -12.07 12.15
CA ASP A 287 16.30 -13.17 11.75
C ASP A 287 17.38 -12.73 10.75
N ILE A 288 17.00 -11.91 9.76
CA ILE A 288 17.94 -11.24 8.84
C ILE A 288 18.94 -10.37 9.62
N ASN A 289 18.46 -9.58 10.59
CA ASN A 289 19.32 -8.69 11.36
C ASN A 289 20.27 -9.46 12.29
N ALA A 290 19.83 -10.60 12.83
CA ALA A 290 20.65 -11.51 13.62
C ALA A 290 21.67 -12.29 12.76
N GLY A 291 21.44 -12.39 11.45
CA GLY A 291 22.26 -13.17 10.51
C GLY A 291 21.88 -14.64 10.44
N LEU A 292 20.63 -14.97 10.82
CA LEU A 292 20.05 -16.30 10.67
C LEU A 292 19.52 -16.52 9.25
N VAL A 293 19.14 -15.43 8.56
CA VAL A 293 18.73 -15.43 7.15
C VAL A 293 19.64 -14.51 6.34
N GLU A 294 20.22 -15.03 5.25
CA GLU A 294 21.05 -14.24 4.34
C GLU A 294 20.26 -13.74 3.14
N THR A 295 20.34 -12.43 2.86
CA THR A 295 19.72 -11.81 1.68
C THR A 295 20.72 -11.51 0.56
N GLY A 296 22.01 -11.77 0.79
CA GLY A 296 23.11 -11.31 -0.06
C GLY A 296 23.37 -9.79 0.00
N ALA A 297 22.47 -8.98 0.59
CA ALA A 297 22.60 -7.53 0.68
C ALA A 297 23.47 -7.05 1.87
N GLY A 298 23.89 -7.95 2.75
CA GLY A 298 24.70 -7.63 3.94
C GLY A 298 23.91 -6.89 5.03
N LEU A 299 22.65 -7.25 5.23
CA LEU A 299 21.73 -6.58 6.18
C LEU A 299 21.98 -6.95 7.66
N GLN A 300 22.80 -7.95 7.95
CA GLN A 300 23.11 -8.39 9.32
C GLN A 300 23.64 -7.24 10.18
N GLY A 301 23.00 -7.00 11.33
CA GLY A 301 23.31 -5.92 12.26
C GLY A 301 23.23 -4.53 11.61
N LYS A 302 22.31 -4.34 10.66
CA LYS A 302 22.08 -3.05 9.97
C LYS A 302 20.65 -2.53 10.08
N LEU A 303 19.73 -3.30 10.65
CA LEU A 303 18.34 -2.86 10.84
C LEU A 303 18.17 -2.34 12.27
N ASP A 304 17.55 -1.16 12.39
CA ASP A 304 17.09 -0.59 13.66
C ASP A 304 15.62 -0.99 13.84
N LEU A 305 15.41 -2.11 14.53
CA LEU A 305 14.07 -2.69 14.73
C LEU A 305 13.34 -2.09 15.94
N ASP A 306 13.97 -1.15 16.65
CA ASP A 306 13.35 -0.30 17.67
C ASP A 306 12.77 1.00 17.05
N ARG A 307 12.80 1.10 15.71
CA ARG A 307 12.35 2.27 14.95
C ARG A 307 11.63 1.84 13.68
N ILE A 308 10.40 1.34 13.81
CA ILE A 308 9.58 0.83 12.71
C ILE A 308 8.44 1.79 12.39
N GLY A 309 8.41 2.26 11.13
CA GLY A 309 7.30 3.02 10.56
C GLY A 309 6.39 2.17 9.67
N LEU A 310 5.10 2.49 9.63
CA LEU A 310 4.16 1.92 8.66
C LEU A 310 3.59 2.96 7.71
N VAL A 311 3.40 2.59 6.44
CA VAL A 311 2.51 3.32 5.52
C VAL A 311 1.46 2.35 5.01
N GLY A 312 0.21 2.61 5.37
CA GLY A 312 -0.95 1.91 4.82
C GLY A 312 -1.56 2.67 3.67
N LEU A 313 -1.87 1.95 2.58
CA LEU A 313 -2.63 2.46 1.43
C LEU A 313 -3.97 1.75 1.30
N SER A 314 -5.07 2.49 1.15
CA SER A 314 -6.40 1.92 0.90
C SER A 314 -6.75 0.90 1.99
N LEU A 315 -7.04 -0.36 1.65
CA LEU A 315 -7.18 -1.45 2.63
C LEU A 315 -5.98 -1.56 3.59
N GLY A 316 -4.75 -1.34 3.11
CA GLY A 316 -3.54 -1.27 3.91
C GLY A 316 -3.58 -0.18 4.99
N SER A 317 -4.36 0.89 4.82
CA SER A 317 -4.58 1.91 5.86
C SER A 317 -5.37 1.38 7.04
N ILE A 318 -6.30 0.46 6.82
CA ILE A 318 -7.04 -0.20 7.89
C ILE A 318 -6.11 -1.19 8.61
N VAL A 319 -5.32 -1.95 7.86
CA VAL A 319 -4.29 -2.85 8.42
C VAL A 319 -3.30 -2.09 9.29
N ALA A 320 -2.79 -0.93 8.85
CA ALA A 320 -1.88 -0.10 9.62
C ALA A 320 -2.48 0.35 10.97
N GLN A 321 -3.79 0.62 11.01
CA GLN A 321 -4.49 1.02 12.24
C GLN A 321 -4.78 -0.11 13.19
N VAL A 322 -5.00 -1.32 12.67
CA VAL A 322 -5.10 -2.49 13.54
C VAL A 322 -3.71 -2.83 14.08
N ALA A 323 -2.71 -2.85 13.21
CA ALA A 323 -1.33 -3.13 13.55
C ALA A 323 -0.79 -2.20 14.65
N LYS A 324 -1.01 -0.88 14.55
CA LYS A 324 -0.55 0.07 15.58
C LYS A 324 -1.10 -0.18 16.99
N SER A 325 -2.22 -0.90 17.10
CA SER A 325 -2.84 -1.25 18.38
C SER A 325 -2.49 -2.67 18.85
N THR A 326 -1.84 -3.48 18.01
CA THR A 326 -1.66 -4.94 18.22
C THR A 326 -0.23 -5.42 18.02
N ILE A 327 0.66 -4.55 17.53
CA ILE A 327 2.09 -4.81 17.33
C ILE A 327 2.82 -3.65 18.01
N GLU A 328 3.53 -3.97 19.09
CA GLU A 328 4.15 -2.96 19.97
C GLU A 328 5.38 -2.31 19.32
N GLU A 329 6.03 -2.99 18.38
CA GLU A 329 7.24 -2.53 17.70
C GLU A 329 6.99 -1.36 16.73
N ILE A 330 5.75 -0.92 16.52
CA ILE A 330 5.43 0.18 15.59
C ILE A 330 5.52 1.53 16.31
N ASP A 331 6.43 2.39 15.84
CA ASP A 331 6.70 3.70 16.44
C ASP A 331 5.96 4.86 15.77
N ALA A 332 5.60 4.70 14.50
CA ALA A 332 4.88 5.74 13.75
C ALA A 332 4.14 5.15 12.56
N TYR A 333 2.99 5.71 12.19
CA TYR A 333 2.27 5.23 11.01
C TYR A 333 1.59 6.33 10.21
N ILE A 334 1.40 6.04 8.92
CA ILE A 334 0.67 6.86 7.97
C ILE A 334 -0.49 6.03 7.43
N VAL A 335 -1.67 6.63 7.38
CA VAL A 335 -2.83 6.09 6.67
C VAL A 335 -3.10 6.96 5.47
N ALA A 336 -3.09 6.36 4.28
CA ALA A 336 -3.32 7.03 3.02
C ALA A 336 -4.55 6.42 2.33
N GLY A 337 -5.71 7.08 2.47
CA GLY A 337 -7.00 6.57 2.03
C GLY A 337 -7.99 6.35 3.18
N PRO A 338 -8.89 5.35 3.10
CA PRO A 338 -9.94 5.17 4.09
C PRO A 338 -9.33 4.75 5.42
N VAL A 339 -9.90 5.22 6.51
CA VAL A 339 -9.55 4.72 7.84
C VAL A 339 -10.65 3.86 8.40
N GLY A 340 -10.24 2.82 9.15
CA GLY A 340 -11.00 2.09 10.17
C GLY A 340 -12.36 1.49 9.79
N GLY A 341 -13.25 2.18 9.08
CA GLY A 341 -14.67 1.88 9.06
C GLY A 341 -15.33 2.18 10.41
N PRO A 342 -16.66 2.30 10.46
CA PRO A 342 -17.37 2.31 11.72
C PRO A 342 -17.25 0.96 12.43
N ASP A 343 -17.79 0.88 13.65
CA ASP A 343 -17.99 -0.42 14.28
C ASP A 343 -19.08 -1.19 13.55
N MET A 344 -18.68 -2.27 12.89
CA MET A 344 -19.54 -3.09 12.04
C MET A 344 -20.24 -4.22 12.79
N ARG A 345 -19.91 -4.44 14.07
CA ARG A 345 -20.51 -5.50 14.90
C ARG A 345 -22.03 -5.46 14.97
N PRO A 346 -22.71 -4.28 15.00
CA PRO A 346 -24.17 -4.22 14.98
C PRO A 346 -24.82 -4.81 13.73
N LEU A 347 -24.06 -4.99 12.64
CA LEU A 347 -24.54 -5.56 11.38
C LEU A 347 -24.25 -7.07 11.28
N VAL A 348 -23.66 -7.69 12.31
CA VAL A 348 -23.33 -9.12 12.34
C VAL A 348 -24.28 -9.86 13.30
N PRO A 349 -24.85 -11.02 12.93
CA PRO A 349 -25.66 -11.83 13.82
C PRO A 349 -24.93 -12.12 15.14
N PRO A 350 -25.58 -11.98 16.30
CA PRO A 350 -24.93 -12.19 17.59
C PRO A 350 -24.25 -13.55 17.75
N ALA A 351 -24.83 -14.61 17.20
CA ALA A 351 -24.25 -15.96 17.24
C ALA A 351 -22.90 -16.03 16.49
N TRP A 352 -22.79 -15.32 15.37
CA TRP A 352 -21.57 -15.32 14.56
C TRP A 352 -20.48 -14.47 15.20
N LEU A 353 -20.87 -13.34 15.79
CA LEU A 353 -19.97 -12.51 16.56
C LEU A 353 -19.44 -13.27 17.80
N ALA A 354 -20.31 -13.99 18.51
CA ALA A 354 -19.94 -14.81 19.67
C ALA A 354 -19.01 -15.98 19.34
N ALA A 355 -19.01 -16.45 18.08
CA ALA A 355 -18.11 -17.50 17.61
C ALA A 355 -16.70 -16.98 17.27
N ARG A 356 -16.50 -15.64 17.24
CA ARG A 356 -15.19 -15.06 16.94
C ARG A 356 -14.22 -15.20 18.11
N PRO A 357 -12.90 -15.25 17.84
CA PRO A 357 -11.88 -15.25 18.89
C PRO A 357 -12.06 -14.06 19.85
N ALA A 358 -11.83 -14.27 21.14
CA ALA A 358 -11.98 -13.23 22.15
C ALA A 358 -11.02 -12.04 21.93
N ASP A 359 -9.89 -12.29 21.27
CA ASP A 359 -8.85 -11.33 20.92
C ASP A 359 -8.92 -10.87 19.45
N ASP A 360 -10.04 -11.11 18.76
CA ASP A 360 -10.24 -10.60 17.40
C ASP A 360 -10.14 -9.06 17.38
N PRO A 361 -9.14 -8.49 16.69
CA PRO A 361 -8.90 -7.06 16.81
C PRO A 361 -9.87 -6.22 15.97
N MET A 362 -10.59 -6.81 15.01
CA MET A 362 -11.56 -6.10 14.17
C MET A 362 -12.99 -6.28 14.65
N LEU A 363 -13.36 -7.51 15.04
CA LEU A 363 -14.70 -7.87 15.48
C LEU A 363 -14.66 -8.63 16.82
N PRO A 364 -14.18 -8.00 17.91
CA PRO A 364 -14.15 -8.65 19.21
C PRO A 364 -15.59 -8.97 19.67
N PRO A 365 -15.84 -10.18 20.21
CA PRO A 365 -17.17 -10.64 20.59
C PRO A 365 -17.80 -9.81 21.72
N ASP A 366 -16.96 -9.27 22.61
CA ASP A 366 -17.38 -8.39 23.69
C ASP A 366 -17.63 -6.97 23.15
N LEU A 367 -18.90 -6.55 23.13
CA LEU A 367 -19.31 -5.21 22.69
C LEU A 367 -18.76 -4.08 23.57
N GLY A 368 -18.33 -4.37 24.80
CA GLY A 368 -17.63 -3.43 25.67
C GLY A 368 -16.19 -3.15 25.22
N GLN A 369 -15.59 -4.02 24.41
CA GLN A 369 -14.27 -3.80 23.83
C GLN A 369 -14.36 -2.85 22.63
N VAL A 370 -13.38 -1.96 22.52
CA VAL A 370 -13.22 -1.08 21.38
C VAL A 370 -12.40 -1.80 20.31
N PRO A 371 -12.92 -1.97 19.08
CA PRO A 371 -12.16 -2.53 17.97
C PRO A 371 -10.83 -1.80 17.73
N ALA A 372 -9.76 -2.54 17.41
CA ALA A 372 -8.39 -2.06 17.36
C ALA A 372 -8.16 -0.91 16.37
N ASN A 373 -8.87 -0.95 15.24
CA ASN A 373 -8.95 0.09 14.21
C ASN A 373 -9.61 1.39 14.68
N ARG A 374 -10.33 1.38 15.82
CA ARG A 374 -11.02 2.54 16.41
C ARG A 374 -10.32 3.10 17.64
N ILE A 375 -9.33 2.39 18.18
CA ILE A 375 -8.54 2.88 19.31
C ILE A 375 -7.81 4.16 18.84
N PRO A 376 -7.94 5.30 19.55
CA PRO A 376 -7.19 6.51 19.21
C PRO A 376 -5.68 6.27 19.16
N SER A 377 -4.97 7.00 18.30
CA SER A 377 -3.51 6.87 18.25
C SER A 377 -2.86 7.48 19.48
N THR A 378 -1.93 6.74 20.11
CA THR A 378 -1.02 7.24 21.15
C THR A 378 0.38 7.51 20.60
N ILE A 379 0.75 6.85 19.50
CA ILE A 379 2.00 7.06 18.76
C ILE A 379 1.81 8.10 17.63
N PRO A 380 2.90 8.66 17.08
CA PRO A 380 2.84 9.51 15.91
C PRO A 380 2.01 8.92 14.75
N ALA A 381 1.00 9.67 14.30
CA ALA A 381 0.10 9.30 13.22
C ALA A 381 0.00 10.40 12.15
N MET A 382 -0.13 10.01 10.89
CA MET A 382 -0.49 10.93 9.81
C MET A 382 -1.65 10.37 8.99
N TYR A 383 -2.67 11.20 8.80
CA TYR A 383 -3.86 10.91 8.01
C TYR A 383 -3.76 11.67 6.68
N MET A 384 -3.56 10.95 5.58
CA MET A 384 -3.33 11.50 4.25
C MET A 384 -4.50 11.18 3.32
N LEU A 385 -5.11 12.21 2.76
CA LEU A 385 -6.31 12.10 1.92
C LEU A 385 -6.12 12.71 0.55
N SER A 386 -6.71 12.04 -0.43
CA SER A 386 -7.00 12.59 -1.75
C SER A 386 -8.41 13.20 -1.70
N GLY A 387 -8.52 14.48 -2.02
CA GLY A 387 -9.73 15.27 -1.74
C GLY A 387 -10.97 14.82 -2.50
N GLU A 388 -10.80 14.25 -3.70
CA GLU A 388 -11.90 13.82 -4.57
C GLU A 388 -11.78 12.31 -4.89
N ASP A 389 -11.34 11.53 -3.91
CA ASP A 389 -11.14 10.09 -4.02
C ASP A 389 -12.45 9.33 -4.31
N GLU A 390 -12.73 9.08 -5.59
CA GLU A 390 -13.97 8.46 -6.08
C GLU A 390 -14.07 6.97 -5.73
N VAL A 391 -12.96 6.34 -5.34
CA VAL A 391 -12.92 4.93 -4.97
C VAL A 391 -13.44 4.75 -3.54
N ILE A 392 -13.09 5.66 -2.63
CA ILE A 392 -13.47 5.55 -1.22
C ILE A 392 -14.72 6.38 -0.86
N ALA A 393 -15.03 7.43 -1.62
CA ALA A 393 -16.18 8.30 -1.37
C ALA A 393 -17.54 7.58 -1.35
N PRO A 394 -17.80 6.61 -2.25
CA PRO A 394 -19.00 5.78 -2.17
C PRO A 394 -19.15 5.11 -0.81
N PHE A 395 -18.09 4.54 -0.23
CA PHE A 395 -18.17 3.94 1.11
C PHE A 395 -18.49 4.96 2.19
N ALA A 396 -17.84 6.11 2.17
CA ALA A 396 -18.08 7.16 3.16
C ALA A 396 -19.55 7.61 3.12
N LEU A 397 -20.13 7.73 1.93
CA LEU A 397 -21.55 8.04 1.73
C LEU A 397 -22.45 6.91 2.23
N GLY A 398 -22.13 5.65 1.88
CA GLY A 398 -22.84 4.46 2.34
C GLY A 398 -22.94 4.39 3.86
N PHE A 399 -21.81 4.53 4.55
CA PHE A 399 -21.78 4.56 6.01
C PHE A 399 -22.50 5.79 6.59
N GLY A 400 -22.41 6.95 5.93
CA GLY A 400 -23.18 8.13 6.29
C GLY A 400 -24.69 7.89 6.28
N MET A 401 -25.21 7.20 5.25
CA MET A 401 -26.64 6.88 5.13
C MET A 401 -27.14 5.91 6.21
N THR A 402 -26.28 5.01 6.69
CA THR A 402 -26.63 4.11 7.82
C THR A 402 -26.61 4.81 9.19
N GLY A 403 -26.06 6.03 9.27
CA GLY A 403 -25.82 6.74 10.53
C GLY A 403 -24.64 6.20 11.35
N LEU A 404 -23.88 5.21 10.83
CA LEU A 404 -22.72 4.65 11.49
C LEU A 404 -21.50 5.59 11.47
N LEU A 405 -21.43 6.48 10.48
CA LEU A 405 -20.46 7.59 10.41
C LEU A 405 -21.21 8.91 10.17
N PRO A 406 -20.60 10.06 10.50
CA PRO A 406 -21.12 11.35 10.06
C PRO A 406 -21.24 11.37 8.53
N PHE A 407 -22.27 12.05 8.03
CA PHE A 407 -22.50 12.16 6.59
C PHE A 407 -21.38 12.98 5.92
N PRO A 408 -20.83 12.55 4.77
CA PRO A 408 -19.85 13.35 4.00
C PRO A 408 -20.40 14.72 3.59
N MET A 409 -19.59 15.77 3.73
CA MET A 409 -19.98 17.15 3.39
C MET A 409 -18.90 17.81 2.52
N PRO A 410 -19.23 18.84 1.71
CA PRO A 410 -18.24 19.60 0.97
C PRO A 410 -17.09 20.07 1.87
N GLY A 411 -15.84 19.78 1.47
CA GLY A 411 -14.64 20.10 2.26
C GLY A 411 -14.29 19.10 3.38
N ASN A 412 -15.14 18.12 3.66
CA ASN A 412 -14.86 17.00 4.55
C ASN A 412 -15.56 15.73 4.04
N PHE A 413 -15.11 15.23 2.89
CA PHE A 413 -15.67 14.02 2.26
C PHE A 413 -15.41 12.75 3.07
N PHE A 414 -14.44 12.78 4.00
CA PHE A 414 -14.03 11.64 4.80
C PHE A 414 -14.10 11.94 6.30
N PRO A 415 -15.30 12.17 6.86
CA PRO A 415 -15.46 12.61 8.24
C PRO A 415 -14.95 11.59 9.27
N GLY A 416 -14.98 10.29 8.96
CA GLY A 416 -14.37 9.26 9.82
C GLY A 416 -12.86 9.43 9.97
N VAL A 417 -12.17 9.81 8.88
CA VAL A 417 -10.72 10.09 8.89
C VAL A 417 -10.42 11.33 9.73
N ARG A 418 -11.25 12.37 9.57
CA ARG A 418 -11.14 13.58 10.37
C ARG A 418 -11.33 13.30 11.86
N ALA A 419 -12.36 12.54 12.22
CA ALA A 419 -12.65 12.18 13.62
C ALA A 419 -11.51 11.39 14.27
N GLN A 420 -10.81 10.53 13.53
CA GLN A 420 -9.63 9.82 14.06
C GLN A 420 -8.44 10.75 14.31
N TYR A 421 -8.17 11.67 13.40
CA TYR A 421 -7.17 12.71 13.62
C TYR A 421 -7.49 13.55 14.87
N GLU A 422 -8.75 13.96 15.02
CA GLU A 422 -9.19 14.80 16.14
C GLU A 422 -9.21 14.06 17.48
N SER A 423 -9.45 12.75 17.47
CA SER A 423 -9.42 11.91 18.67
C SER A 423 -8.02 11.42 19.05
N ALA A 424 -7.02 11.57 18.17
CA ALA A 424 -5.66 11.13 18.44
C ALA A 424 -5.10 11.78 19.71
N VAL A 425 -4.62 10.95 20.63
CA VAL A 425 -4.01 11.35 21.90
C VAL A 425 -2.54 11.70 21.71
N GLY A 426 -1.86 11.01 20.80
CA GLY A 426 -0.47 11.23 20.42
C GLY A 426 -0.27 12.34 19.39
N PRO A 427 0.98 12.56 18.94
CA PRO A 427 1.28 13.45 17.83
C PRO A 427 0.52 13.06 16.56
N ALA A 428 -0.27 13.97 15.99
CA ALA A 428 -1.07 13.68 14.80
C ALA A 428 -0.95 14.76 13.75
N LEU A 429 -0.93 14.34 12.49
CA LEU A 429 -1.00 15.20 11.31
C LEU A 429 -2.21 14.81 10.46
N PHE A 430 -2.85 15.79 9.85
CA PHE A 430 -3.90 15.57 8.85
C PHE A 430 -3.54 16.33 7.59
N SER A 431 -3.62 15.68 6.44
CA SER A 431 -3.39 16.32 5.16
C SER A 431 -4.42 15.93 4.13
N ASN A 432 -4.79 16.89 3.30
CA ASN A 432 -5.68 16.70 2.18
C ASN A 432 -5.11 17.41 0.95
N LEU A 433 -5.10 16.75 -0.20
CA LEU A 433 -4.82 17.38 -1.50
C LEU A 433 -6.13 17.49 -2.28
N GLU A 434 -6.63 18.72 -2.41
CA GLU A 434 -7.79 19.00 -3.26
C GLU A 434 -7.54 18.56 -4.70
N ASN A 435 -8.60 18.15 -5.39
CA ASN A 435 -8.57 17.70 -6.78
C ASN A 435 -7.59 16.53 -7.04
N ALA A 436 -7.31 15.70 -6.05
CA ALA A 436 -6.56 14.45 -6.21
C ALA A 436 -7.49 13.25 -6.13
N GLN A 437 -7.14 12.20 -6.87
CA GLN A 437 -7.84 10.91 -6.92
C GLN A 437 -7.19 9.86 -6.03
N HIS A 438 -7.85 8.70 -5.89
CA HIS A 438 -7.35 7.57 -5.07
C HIS A 438 -5.89 7.27 -5.39
N ALA A 439 -5.53 7.13 -6.67
CA ALA A 439 -4.21 6.68 -7.05
C ALA A 439 -3.14 7.80 -7.15
N SER A 440 -3.51 9.07 -6.91
CA SER A 440 -2.65 10.23 -7.17
C SER A 440 -1.39 10.33 -6.31
N TYR A 441 -1.35 9.68 -5.14
CA TYR A 441 -0.15 9.64 -4.30
C TYR A 441 0.83 8.52 -4.66
N TYR A 442 0.46 7.58 -5.54
CA TYR A 442 1.20 6.33 -5.76
C TYR A 442 1.82 6.26 -7.16
N ASP A 443 2.66 5.25 -7.39
CA ASP A 443 3.34 5.08 -8.68
C ASP A 443 2.38 4.82 -9.84
N ALA A 444 1.20 4.31 -9.53
CA ALA A 444 0.10 3.98 -10.44
C ALA A 444 -0.16 5.03 -11.52
N GLU A 445 -0.47 6.28 -11.16
CA GLU A 445 -0.82 7.33 -12.14
C GLU A 445 0.39 8.17 -12.57
N ALA A 446 1.39 8.30 -11.71
CA ALA A 446 2.56 9.15 -11.98
C ALA A 446 3.56 8.49 -12.93
N ALA A 447 3.63 7.15 -12.95
CA ALA A 447 4.53 6.39 -13.78
C ALA A 447 3.90 5.87 -15.08
N ASN A 448 2.56 5.77 -15.14
CA ASN A 448 1.83 5.10 -16.22
C ASN A 448 1.12 6.16 -17.08
N PHE A 449 1.76 6.49 -18.21
CA PHE A 449 1.26 7.33 -19.30
C PHE A 449 0.15 8.34 -18.94
N PRO A 450 0.49 9.58 -18.56
CA PRO A 450 -0.50 10.66 -18.38
C PRO A 450 -1.29 11.00 -19.66
N LEU A 451 -0.93 10.37 -20.78
CA LEU A 451 -1.57 10.51 -22.07
C LEU A 451 -2.72 9.53 -22.28
N LEU A 452 -2.88 8.45 -21.48
CA LEU A 452 -4.00 7.50 -21.66
C LEU A 452 -5.18 7.80 -20.73
N TYR A 453 -4.94 8.45 -19.59
CA TYR A 453 -5.95 8.67 -18.57
C TYR A 453 -6.67 10.00 -18.73
N ARG A 454 -7.92 10.03 -18.25
CA ARG A 454 -8.72 11.27 -18.16
C ARG A 454 -8.05 12.27 -17.22
N THR A 455 -8.22 13.55 -17.52
CA THR A 455 -7.77 14.64 -16.63
C THR A 455 -8.93 15.36 -15.97
N GLU A 456 -10.16 15.10 -16.39
CA GLU A 456 -11.38 15.62 -15.79
C GLU A 456 -12.18 14.45 -15.21
N PHE A 457 -12.62 14.60 -13.97
CA PHE A 457 -13.37 13.60 -13.22
C PHE A 457 -14.68 14.20 -12.71
N PRO A 458 -15.75 13.38 -12.56
CA PRO A 458 -16.93 13.80 -11.84
C PRO A 458 -16.56 14.08 -10.38
N SER A 459 -17.08 15.18 -9.81
CA SER A 459 -16.89 15.43 -8.38
C SER A 459 -17.69 14.43 -7.55
N ILE A 460 -17.19 14.08 -6.36
CA ILE A 460 -17.94 13.32 -5.35
C ILE A 460 -19.30 13.98 -5.05
N LEU A 461 -19.40 15.31 -5.18
CA LEU A 461 -20.66 16.04 -4.99
C LEU A 461 -21.77 15.62 -5.96
N ASN A 462 -21.45 14.90 -7.04
CA ASN A 462 -22.44 14.37 -7.97
C ASN A 462 -23.29 13.26 -7.35
N TYR A 463 -22.77 12.53 -6.35
CA TYR A 463 -23.58 11.63 -5.54
C TYR A 463 -24.67 12.37 -4.75
N LEU A 464 -24.52 13.69 -4.57
CA LEU A 464 -25.50 14.59 -3.93
C LEU A 464 -26.28 15.43 -4.95
N GLY A 465 -26.16 15.13 -6.25
CA GLY A 465 -26.90 15.80 -7.33
C GLY A 465 -26.33 17.13 -7.81
N ALA A 466 -25.04 17.43 -7.55
CA ALA A 466 -24.44 18.72 -7.89
C ALA A 466 -24.09 18.92 -9.39
N ASP A 467 -23.94 17.84 -10.17
CA ASP A 467 -23.52 17.83 -11.59
C ASP A 467 -22.28 18.70 -11.88
N LEU A 468 -21.17 18.37 -11.22
CA LEU A 468 -19.87 19.06 -11.25
C LEU A 468 -18.76 18.14 -11.75
N THR A 469 -17.75 18.74 -12.38
CA THR A 469 -16.48 18.09 -12.71
C THR A 469 -15.31 18.91 -12.16
N TYR A 470 -14.15 18.28 -12.05
CA TYR A 470 -12.91 18.97 -11.68
C TYR A 470 -11.71 18.42 -12.48
N GLU A 471 -10.68 19.26 -12.65
CA GLU A 471 -9.42 18.85 -13.26
C GLU A 471 -8.51 18.24 -12.18
N VAL A 472 -8.08 16.99 -12.38
CA VAL A 472 -7.20 16.28 -11.44
C VAL A 472 -5.82 16.93 -11.39
N VAL A 473 -5.24 17.03 -10.20
CA VAL A 473 -3.85 17.47 -10.02
C VAL A 473 -2.93 16.52 -10.79
N ASP A 474 -1.97 17.07 -11.56
CA ASP A 474 -0.95 16.27 -12.25
C ASP A 474 -0.34 15.24 -11.29
N SER A 475 -0.46 13.97 -11.64
CA SER A 475 -0.08 12.84 -10.77
C SER A 475 1.38 12.93 -10.34
N ARG A 476 2.28 13.50 -11.14
CA ARG A 476 3.70 13.71 -10.75
C ARG A 476 3.83 14.80 -9.70
N VAL A 477 2.96 15.80 -9.68
CA VAL A 477 2.89 16.81 -8.63
C VAL A 477 2.35 16.18 -7.34
N ALA A 478 1.18 15.52 -7.40
CA ALA A 478 0.55 14.88 -6.25
C ALA A 478 1.49 13.85 -5.60
N HIS A 479 2.09 12.99 -6.42
CA HIS A 479 3.06 12.00 -5.98
C HIS A 479 4.31 12.62 -5.33
N ARG A 480 4.85 13.72 -5.89
CA ARG A 480 5.98 14.44 -5.25
C ARG A 480 5.61 15.03 -3.88
N ILE A 481 4.38 15.54 -3.74
CA ILE A 481 3.87 16.06 -2.47
C ILE A 481 3.77 14.92 -1.46
N GLY A 482 3.08 13.81 -1.81
CA GLY A 482 2.95 12.63 -0.94
C GLY A 482 4.31 12.12 -0.46
N ASN A 483 5.23 11.88 -1.40
CA ASN A 483 6.61 11.49 -1.13
C ASN A 483 7.33 12.43 -0.15
N GLY A 484 7.24 13.75 -0.39
CA GLY A 484 7.86 14.75 0.48
C GLY A 484 7.30 14.74 1.90
N VAL A 485 5.99 14.58 2.05
CA VAL A 485 5.33 14.63 3.36
C VAL A 485 5.53 13.33 4.14
N ILE A 486 5.42 12.16 3.49
CA ILE A 486 5.75 10.85 4.08
C ILE A 486 7.20 10.87 4.60
N THR A 487 8.13 11.34 3.77
CA THR A 487 9.53 11.50 4.15
C THR A 487 9.68 12.40 5.38
N ALA A 488 9.01 13.55 5.39
CA ALA A 488 9.12 14.52 6.49
C ALA A 488 8.58 13.97 7.81
N PHE A 489 7.50 13.20 7.74
CA PHE A 489 6.90 12.53 8.88
C PHE A 489 7.87 11.54 9.51
N PHE A 490 8.40 10.59 8.73
CA PHE A 490 9.36 9.62 9.28
C PHE A 490 10.68 10.26 9.70
N ASP A 491 11.17 11.27 8.98
CA ASP A 491 12.36 12.00 9.41
C ASP A 491 12.14 12.62 10.79
N ARG A 492 10.96 13.18 11.06
CA ARG A 492 10.61 13.73 12.38
C ARG A 492 10.57 12.67 13.48
N TYR A 493 9.92 11.54 13.24
CA TYR A 493 9.54 10.61 14.31
C TYR A 493 10.46 9.40 14.44
N LEU A 494 11.07 8.90 13.36
CA LEU A 494 12.02 7.78 13.40
C LEU A 494 13.48 8.25 13.41
N LYS A 495 13.77 9.46 12.94
CA LYS A 495 15.14 10.02 12.92
C LYS A 495 15.33 11.23 13.80
N GLU A 496 14.27 11.72 14.46
CA GLU A 496 14.31 12.91 15.31
C GLU A 496 14.79 14.17 14.56
N LYS A 497 14.44 14.28 13.27
CA LYS A 497 14.84 15.36 12.34
C LYS A 497 13.63 16.22 11.96
N PRO A 498 13.24 17.21 12.78
CA PRO A 498 11.97 17.92 12.63
C PRO A 498 11.91 18.96 11.49
N TRP A 499 13.05 19.39 10.96
CA TRP A 499 13.12 20.60 10.13
C TRP A 499 12.28 20.51 8.85
N LEU A 500 12.22 19.33 8.22
CA LEU A 500 11.49 19.17 6.97
C LEU A 500 9.99 19.32 7.20
N LEU A 501 9.46 18.71 8.27
CA LEU A 501 8.06 18.85 8.66
C LEU A 501 7.73 20.31 9.03
N HIS A 502 8.57 20.97 9.84
CA HIS A 502 8.39 22.39 10.17
C HIS A 502 8.36 23.29 8.93
N ARG A 503 9.20 22.99 7.93
CA ARG A 503 9.23 23.72 6.67
C ARG A 503 7.97 23.48 5.85
N LEU A 504 7.50 22.24 5.75
CA LEU A 504 6.26 21.91 5.03
C LEU A 504 5.05 22.61 5.63
N LEU A 505 4.90 22.58 6.97
CA LEU A 505 3.82 23.27 7.70
C LEU A 505 3.76 24.79 7.43
N ARG A 506 4.91 25.41 7.13
CA ARG A 506 5.02 26.86 6.85
C ARG A 506 4.92 27.20 5.35
N THR A 507 4.87 26.21 4.46
CA THR A 507 4.98 26.45 3.02
C THR A 507 3.65 26.91 2.42
N LYS A 508 3.50 28.23 2.24
CA LYS A 508 2.33 28.85 1.58
C LYS A 508 2.12 28.39 0.12
N ARG A 509 3.16 27.89 -0.55
CA ARG A 509 3.06 27.43 -1.95
C ARG A 509 2.25 26.13 -2.09
N LEU A 510 2.31 25.23 -1.12
CA LEU A 510 1.54 23.99 -1.15
C LEU A 510 0.04 24.27 -1.01
N LYS A 511 -0.34 25.25 -0.18
CA LYS A 511 -1.73 25.74 -0.08
C LYS A 511 -2.28 26.25 -1.41
N LYS A 512 -1.45 26.86 -2.26
CA LYS A 512 -1.87 27.31 -3.60
C LYS A 512 -2.13 26.17 -4.57
N LEU A 513 -1.66 24.96 -4.26
CA LEU A 513 -1.91 23.74 -5.03
C LEU A 513 -3.05 22.90 -4.41
N GLY A 514 -3.85 23.48 -3.52
CA GLY A 514 -4.92 22.75 -2.82
C GLY A 514 -4.43 21.76 -1.75
N PHE A 515 -3.13 21.79 -1.39
CA PHE A 515 -2.61 20.95 -0.32
C PHE A 515 -2.74 21.62 1.05
N THR A 516 -3.40 20.92 1.96
CA THR A 516 -3.52 21.27 3.37
C THR A 516 -2.72 20.30 4.22
N LEU A 517 -2.05 20.82 5.25
CA LEU A 517 -1.37 20.04 6.27
C LEU A 517 -1.62 20.70 7.62
N GLU A 518 -2.32 19.99 8.48
CA GLU A 518 -2.68 20.34 9.83
C GLU A 518 -1.90 19.46 10.81
N ALA A 519 -1.67 20.01 12.00
CA ALA A 519 -0.95 19.38 13.07
C ALA A 519 -1.72 19.64 14.37
N ASN A 520 -1.91 18.60 15.19
CA ASN A 520 -2.59 18.77 16.47
C ASN A 520 -1.70 19.53 17.48
N ALA A 521 -2.25 19.81 18.66
CA ALA A 521 -1.55 20.55 19.73
C ALA A 521 -0.18 19.94 20.08
N MET A 522 -0.11 18.61 20.13
CA MET A 522 1.10 17.86 20.47
C MET A 522 2.25 18.05 19.48
N VAL A 523 1.94 18.37 18.22
CA VAL A 523 2.94 18.62 17.17
C VAL A 523 3.22 20.11 17.00
N SER A 524 2.19 20.94 17.08
CA SER A 524 2.28 22.38 16.84
C SER A 524 2.85 23.16 18.02
N GLY A 525 2.88 22.56 19.22
CA GLY A 525 3.32 23.19 20.46
C GLY A 525 2.39 24.30 20.94
N LYS A 526 1.12 24.26 20.51
CA LYS A 526 0.06 25.24 20.82
C LYS A 526 -1.14 24.57 21.45
#